data_AF-A0A4V1T2K0-F1
#
_entry.id   AF-A0A4V1T2K0-F1
#
_cell.length_a   1.000
_cell.length_b   1.000
_cell.length_c   1.000
_cell.angle_alpha   90.00
_cell.angle_beta   90.00
_cell.angle_gamma   90.00
#
_symmetry.space_group_name_H-M   'P 1'
#
loop_
_entity.id
_entity.type
_entity.pdbx_description
1 polymer ?
#
loop_
_entity_poly.entity_id
_entity_poly.type
_entity_poly.pdbx_seq_one_letter_code
_entity_poly.pdbx_strand_id
1 'polypeptide(L)'
;AGILVPLLTLGLPSTATAAVLLAAFQNYGLQPGPLLFATNPDLLWGLIASLYIGNVILLILNLPLVGIWVRLLLIPRHYIYGGIVVFAMVGVWGLSTSWMDLALMCGLGVIGYAARVHDFPIAPALIGLILGPQAEIQLRRALAVSQNDWSVLVGTPIAATLLGVAALVLVVPPLLAYRRRRSAAEGQSAAITG
;
A
#
# COMPACT_ATOMS: atom_id res chain seq x y z
N ALA A 1 -1.48 13.96 5.93
CA ALA A 1 -0.99 15.28 6.37
C ALA A 1 0.49 15.53 6.03
N GLY A 2 1.42 14.60 6.27
CA GLY A 2 2.87 14.82 6.04
C GLY A 2 3.37 14.84 4.58
N ILE A 3 2.51 14.61 3.59
CA ILE A 3 2.90 14.48 2.16
C ILE A 3 2.75 15.80 1.39
N LEU A 4 2.00 16.76 1.96
CA LEU A 4 1.80 18.08 1.35
C LEU A 4 2.93 19.05 1.66
N VAL A 5 3.63 18.87 2.79
CA VAL A 5 4.74 19.74 3.19
C VAL A 5 5.88 19.71 2.16
N PRO A 6 6.35 18.54 1.66
CA PRO A 6 7.37 18.50 0.60
C PRO A 6 6.87 19.08 -0.73
N LEU A 7 5.59 18.88 -1.07
CA LEU A 7 5.02 19.43 -2.30
C LEU A 7 4.91 20.96 -2.27
N LEU A 8 4.50 21.53 -1.15
CA LEU A 8 4.33 22.99 -1.01
C LEU A 8 5.67 23.71 -0.82
N THR A 9 6.65 23.06 -0.19
CA THR A 9 7.97 23.67 0.09
C THR A 9 8.98 23.47 -1.04
N LEU A 10 8.98 22.31 -1.69
CA LEU A 10 9.98 21.95 -2.71
C LEU A 10 9.39 21.80 -4.12
N GLY A 11 8.06 21.83 -4.29
CA GLY A 11 7.40 21.67 -5.61
C GLY A 11 7.53 20.26 -6.21
N LEU A 12 8.10 19.30 -5.46
CA LEU A 12 8.37 17.94 -5.94
C LEU A 12 7.26 16.98 -5.47
N PRO A 13 6.51 16.35 -6.40
CA PRO A 13 5.48 15.40 -6.04
C PRO A 13 6.11 14.07 -5.58
N SER A 14 5.92 13.73 -4.30
CA SER A 14 6.39 12.46 -3.72
C SER A 14 5.36 11.32 -3.79
N THR A 15 4.10 11.62 -4.15
CA THR A 15 3.02 10.63 -4.33
C THR A 15 2.09 11.00 -5.48
N ALA A 16 1.31 10.03 -5.99
CA ALA A 16 0.35 10.24 -7.08
C ALA A 16 -0.71 11.30 -6.75
N THR A 17 -1.22 11.33 -5.51
CA THR A 17 -2.17 12.34 -5.04
C THR A 17 -1.56 13.74 -4.97
N ALA A 18 -0.26 13.83 -4.61
CA ALA A 18 0.49 15.07 -4.62
C ALA A 18 0.69 15.58 -6.06
N ALA A 19 1.01 14.70 -7.02
CA ALA A 19 1.12 15.07 -8.44
C ALA A 19 -0.18 15.66 -9.02
N VAL A 20 -1.34 15.09 -8.66
CA VAL A 20 -2.65 15.62 -9.06
C VAL A 20 -2.90 17.02 -8.48
N LEU A 21 -2.53 17.27 -7.22
CA LEU A 21 -2.62 18.60 -6.62
C LEU A 21 -1.65 19.60 -7.26
N LEU A 22 -0.43 19.18 -7.61
CA LEU A 22 0.52 20.01 -8.35
C LEU A 22 -0.06 20.42 -9.71
N ALA A 23 -0.65 19.46 -10.43
CA ALA A 23 -1.30 19.71 -11.72
C ALA A 23 -2.49 20.68 -11.57
N ALA A 24 -3.28 20.56 -10.49
CA ALA A 24 -4.34 21.52 -10.18
C ALA A 24 -3.77 22.92 -9.91
N PHE A 25 -2.74 23.07 -9.07
CA PHE A 25 -2.11 24.37 -8.82
C PHE A 25 -1.53 25.01 -10.09
N GLN A 26 -0.87 24.21 -10.94
CA GLN A 26 -0.37 24.67 -12.24
C GLN A 26 -1.50 25.12 -13.18
N ASN A 27 -2.66 24.45 -13.15
CA ASN A 27 -3.83 24.85 -13.93
C ASN A 27 -4.39 26.21 -13.50
N TYR A 28 -4.31 26.54 -12.21
CA TYR A 28 -4.65 27.85 -11.65
C TYR A 28 -3.52 28.89 -11.78
N GLY A 29 -2.43 28.58 -12.50
CA GLY A 29 -1.31 29.50 -12.72
C GLY A 29 -0.41 29.72 -11.49
N LEU A 30 -0.55 28.90 -10.45
CA LEU A 30 0.23 28.97 -9.23
C LEU A 30 1.43 28.02 -9.35
N GLN A 31 2.66 28.57 -9.32
CA GLN A 31 3.90 27.78 -9.30
C GLN A 31 4.27 27.40 -7.87
N PRO A 32 4.13 26.11 -7.46
CA PRO A 32 4.41 25.68 -6.10
C PRO A 32 5.91 25.76 -5.78
N GLY A 33 6.22 26.29 -4.60
CA GLY A 33 7.60 26.49 -4.13
C GLY A 33 7.68 27.61 -3.10
N PRO A 34 8.90 27.97 -2.64
CA PRO A 34 9.12 29.04 -1.66
C PRO A 34 8.51 30.38 -2.09
N LEU A 35 8.35 30.59 -3.40
CA LEU A 35 7.70 31.78 -3.96
C LEU A 35 6.21 31.89 -3.60
N LEU A 36 5.45 30.79 -3.46
CA LEU A 36 4.03 30.87 -3.05
C LEU A 36 3.88 31.51 -1.66
N PHE A 37 4.85 31.31 -0.77
CA PHE A 37 4.86 31.94 0.55
C PHE A 37 4.98 33.47 0.47
N ALA A 38 5.63 33.98 -0.58
CA ALA A 38 5.84 35.41 -0.79
C ALA A 38 4.74 36.06 -1.65
N THR A 39 4.24 35.37 -2.68
CA THR A 39 3.29 35.96 -3.65
C THR A 39 1.82 35.78 -3.24
N ASN A 40 1.46 34.72 -2.50
CA ASN A 40 0.08 34.42 -2.12
C ASN A 40 -0.04 33.83 -0.69
N PRO A 41 0.29 34.60 0.36
CA PRO A 41 0.29 34.11 1.74
C PRO A 41 -1.11 33.68 2.23
N ASP A 42 -2.18 34.35 1.80
CA ASP A 42 -3.56 34.04 2.21
C ASP A 42 -4.02 32.66 1.73
N LEU A 43 -3.64 32.24 0.52
CA LEU A 43 -3.97 30.91 -0.01
C LEU A 43 -3.27 29.80 0.78
N LEU A 44 -2.01 30.02 1.16
CA LEU A 44 -1.24 29.06 1.95
C LEU A 44 -1.81 28.93 3.36
N TRP A 45 -2.04 30.05 4.04
CA TRP A 45 -2.66 30.05 5.38
C TRP A 45 -4.09 29.50 5.34
N GLY A 46 -4.85 29.78 4.27
CA GLY A 46 -6.15 29.16 4.02
C GLY A 46 -6.08 27.65 3.83
N LEU A 47 -5.09 27.15 3.08
CA LEU A 47 -4.87 25.71 2.89
C LEU A 47 -4.47 25.02 4.21
N ILE A 48 -3.53 25.60 4.96
CA ILE A 48 -3.10 25.09 6.28
C ILE A 48 -4.27 25.09 7.26
N ALA A 49 -5.03 26.19 7.31
CA ALA A 49 -6.22 26.29 8.15
C ALA A 49 -7.29 25.27 7.74
N SER A 50 -7.55 25.07 6.44
CA SER A 50 -8.50 24.08 5.95
C SER A 50 -8.07 22.65 6.26
N LEU A 51 -6.76 22.36 6.29
CA LEU A 51 -6.24 21.06 6.69
C LEU A 51 -6.45 20.82 8.19
N TYR A 52 -6.27 21.86 9.00
CA TYR A 52 -6.49 21.78 10.45
C TYR A 52 -7.98 21.58 10.75
N ILE A 53 -8.83 22.45 10.20
CA ILE A 53 -10.29 22.38 10.32
C ILE A 53 -10.81 21.05 9.74
N GLY A 54 -10.30 20.63 8.59
CA GLY A 54 -10.65 19.36 7.95
C GLY A 54 -10.30 18.16 8.81
N ASN A 55 -9.14 18.14 9.47
CA ASN A 55 -8.80 17.06 10.42
C ASN A 55 -9.69 17.08 11.67
N VAL A 56 -10.03 18.27 12.19
CA VAL A 56 -10.95 18.40 13.31
C VAL A 56 -12.35 17.88 12.93
N ILE A 57 -12.87 18.29 11.78
CA ILE A 57 -14.15 17.79 11.23
C ILE A 57 -14.07 16.28 10.98
N LEU A 58 -12.96 15.79 10.43
CA LEU A 58 -12.76 14.36 10.19
C LEU A 58 -12.78 13.59 11.51
N LEU A 59 -12.16 14.10 12.57
CA LEU A 59 -12.20 13.50 13.91
C LEU A 59 -13.63 13.52 14.49
N ILE A 60 -14.33 14.65 14.39
CA ILE A 60 -15.72 14.79 14.83
C ILE A 60 -16.65 13.84 14.06
N LEU A 61 -16.41 13.61 12.77
CA LEU A 61 -17.15 12.63 11.97
C LEU A 61 -16.74 11.19 12.30
N ASN A 62 -15.44 10.92 12.49
CA ASN A 62 -14.97 9.56 12.73
C ASN A 62 -15.47 9.03 14.08
N LEU A 63 -15.47 9.86 15.12
CA LEU A 63 -15.83 9.46 16.49
C LEU A 63 -17.25 8.83 16.61
N PRO A 64 -18.34 9.43 16.08
CA PRO A 64 -19.66 8.79 16.05
C PRO A 64 -19.73 7.63 15.04
N LEU A 65 -19.03 7.74 13.90
CA LEU A 65 -19.04 6.70 12.87
C LEU A 65 -18.37 5.40 13.36
N VAL A 66 -17.37 5.47 14.24
CA VAL A 66 -16.75 4.29 14.86
C VAL A 66 -17.80 3.40 15.53
N GLY A 67 -18.84 3.98 16.15
CA GLY A 67 -19.94 3.20 16.72
C GLY A 67 -20.71 2.38 15.66
N ILE A 68 -20.89 2.93 14.46
CA ILE A 68 -21.51 2.23 13.33
C ILE A 68 -20.57 1.15 12.79
N TRP A 69 -19.28 1.46 12.65
CA TRP A 69 -18.27 0.48 12.20
C TRP A 69 -18.19 -0.72 13.15
N VAL A 70 -18.21 -0.50 14.46
CA VAL A 70 -18.24 -1.59 15.45
C VAL A 70 -19.52 -2.42 15.34
N ARG A 71 -20.67 -1.80 15.10
CA ARG A 71 -21.93 -2.53 14.86
C ARG A 71 -21.89 -3.36 13.58
N LEU A 72 -21.19 -2.89 12.54
CA LEU A 72 -20.98 -3.66 11.31
C LEU A 72 -20.20 -4.96 11.58
N LEU A 73 -19.25 -4.95 12.53
CA LEU A 73 -18.52 -6.16 12.95
C LEU A 73 -19.40 -7.18 13.69
N LEU A 74 -20.53 -6.75 14.27
CA LEU A 74 -21.49 -7.64 14.96
C LEU A 74 -22.43 -8.38 13.98
N ILE A 75 -22.48 -7.96 12.71
CA ILE A 75 -23.32 -8.61 11.71
C ILE A 75 -22.75 -10.01 11.40
N PRO A 76 -23.61 -11.05 11.28
CA PRO A 76 -23.15 -12.38 10.91
C PRO A 76 -22.31 -12.37 9.64
N ARG A 77 -21.15 -13.04 9.68
CA ARG A 77 -20.10 -12.98 8.65
C ARG A 77 -20.61 -13.23 7.22
N HIS A 78 -21.62 -14.10 7.06
CA HIS A 78 -22.21 -14.43 5.75
C HIS A 78 -22.79 -13.20 5.03
N TYR A 79 -23.46 -12.29 5.75
CA TYR A 79 -24.02 -11.07 5.15
C TYR A 79 -22.92 -10.08 4.75
N ILE A 80 -21.87 -9.97 5.57
CA ILE A 80 -20.73 -9.08 5.29
C ILE A 80 -20.01 -9.54 4.02
N TYR A 81 -19.74 -10.83 3.87
CA TYR A 81 -19.10 -11.36 2.66
C TYR A 81 -19.96 -11.15 1.41
N GLY A 82 -21.28 -11.35 1.52
CA GLY A 82 -22.21 -11.06 0.42
C GLY A 82 -22.16 -9.59 0.00
N GLY A 83 -22.22 -8.67 0.97
CA GLY A 83 -22.08 -7.24 0.71
C GLY A 83 -20.76 -6.88 0.05
N ILE A 84 -19.62 -7.40 0.56
CA ILE A 84 -18.30 -7.16 -0.02
C ILE A 84 -18.23 -7.61 -1.48
N VAL A 85 -18.77 -8.79 -1.81
CA VAL A 85 -18.76 -9.30 -3.19
C VAL A 85 -19.59 -8.42 -4.12
N VAL A 86 -20.77 -7.97 -3.68
CA VAL A 86 -21.61 -7.07 -4.47
C VAL A 86 -20.93 -5.72 -4.69
N PHE A 87 -20.38 -5.11 -3.63
CA PHE A 87 -19.66 -3.85 -3.75
C PHE A 87 -18.40 -3.97 -4.62
N ALA A 88 -17.67 -5.09 -4.51
CA ALA A 88 -16.51 -5.36 -5.36
C ALA A 88 -16.93 -5.50 -6.84
N MET A 89 -18.03 -6.19 -7.12
CA MET A 89 -18.56 -6.35 -8.47
C MET A 89 -18.98 -5.02 -9.09
N VAL A 90 -19.70 -4.19 -8.32
CA VAL A 90 -20.07 -2.82 -8.73
C VAL A 90 -18.83 -1.96 -8.95
N GLY A 91 -17.81 -2.08 -8.09
CA GLY A 91 -16.56 -1.33 -8.20
C GLY A 91 -15.76 -1.67 -9.45
N VAL A 92 -15.60 -2.96 -9.76
CA VAL A 92 -14.92 -3.41 -10.99
C VAL A 92 -15.68 -2.94 -12.23
N TRP A 93 -17.01 -3.08 -12.22
CA TRP A 93 -17.85 -2.62 -13.32
C TRP A 93 -17.74 -1.10 -13.55
N GLY A 94 -17.69 -0.31 -12.47
CA GLY A 94 -17.58 1.14 -12.54
C GLY A 94 -16.23 1.67 -13.04
N LEU A 95 -15.15 0.88 -12.90
CA LEU A 95 -13.81 1.29 -13.32
C LEU A 95 -13.53 0.99 -14.79
N SER A 96 -13.88 -0.20 -15.27
CA SER A 96 -13.49 -0.65 -16.60
C SER A 96 -14.65 -1.02 -17.52
N THR A 97 -15.88 -1.11 -16.99
CA THR A 97 -17.12 -1.47 -17.73
C THR A 97 -16.90 -2.67 -18.68
N SER A 98 -16.00 -3.58 -18.29
CA SER A 98 -15.56 -4.72 -19.10
C SER A 98 -16.01 -6.02 -18.47
N TRP A 99 -16.67 -6.85 -19.28
CA TRP A 99 -17.07 -8.21 -18.87
C TRP A 99 -15.86 -9.09 -18.54
N MET A 100 -14.71 -8.85 -19.18
CA MET A 100 -13.48 -9.61 -18.96
C MET A 100 -12.95 -9.42 -17.54
N ASP A 101 -12.96 -8.18 -17.05
CA ASP A 101 -12.44 -7.84 -15.72
C ASP A 101 -13.37 -8.37 -14.62
N LEU A 102 -14.67 -8.41 -14.90
CA LEU A 102 -15.66 -8.99 -14.01
C LEU A 102 -15.53 -10.52 -13.95
N ALA A 103 -15.25 -11.18 -15.08
CA ALA A 103 -14.93 -12.61 -15.13
C ALA A 103 -13.61 -12.93 -14.40
N LEU A 104 -12.58 -12.10 -14.58
CA LEU A 104 -11.30 -12.18 -13.86
C LEU A 104 -11.49 -12.00 -12.35
N MET A 105 -12.29 -11.03 -11.93
CA MET A 105 -12.66 -10.82 -10.53
C MET A 105 -13.31 -12.07 -9.95
N CYS A 106 -14.30 -12.66 -10.63
CA CYS A 106 -14.95 -13.89 -10.19
C CYS A 106 -13.95 -15.06 -10.10
N GLY A 107 -13.10 -15.25 -11.12
CA GLY A 107 -12.07 -16.29 -11.14
C GLY A 107 -11.06 -16.14 -10.00
N LEU A 108 -10.53 -14.93 -9.79
CA LEU A 108 -9.63 -14.62 -8.68
C LEU A 108 -10.32 -14.73 -7.31
N GLY A 109 -11.61 -14.41 -7.22
CA GLY A 109 -12.42 -14.60 -6.02
C GLY A 109 -12.52 -16.07 -5.62
N VAL A 110 -12.73 -16.97 -6.60
CA VAL A 110 -12.76 -18.43 -6.38
C VAL A 110 -11.37 -18.94 -5.97
N ILE A 111 -10.30 -18.50 -6.64
CA ILE A 111 -8.92 -18.85 -6.27
C ILE A 111 -8.60 -18.38 -4.85
N GLY A 112 -9.01 -17.15 -4.48
CA GLY A 112 -8.86 -16.61 -3.15
C GLY A 112 -9.65 -17.40 -2.09
N TYR A 113 -10.85 -17.87 -2.43
CA TYR A 113 -11.63 -18.75 -1.56
C TYR A 113 -10.92 -20.10 -1.36
N ALA A 114 -10.42 -20.72 -2.43
CA ALA A 114 -9.65 -21.97 -2.35
C ALA A 114 -8.37 -21.80 -1.51
N ALA A 115 -7.63 -20.71 -1.71
CA ALA A 115 -6.44 -20.38 -0.91
C ALA A 115 -6.77 -20.22 0.58
N ARG A 116 -7.96 -19.67 0.90
CA ARG A 116 -8.45 -19.54 2.27
C ARG A 116 -8.72 -20.89 2.92
N VAL A 117 -9.29 -21.83 2.16
CA VAL A 117 -9.59 -23.19 2.64
C VAL A 117 -8.31 -23.98 2.92
N HIS A 118 -7.24 -23.70 2.19
CA HIS A 118 -5.93 -24.34 2.38
C HIS A 118 -5.01 -23.60 3.37
N ASP A 119 -5.54 -22.68 4.19
CA ASP A 119 -4.79 -21.87 5.17
C ASP A 119 -3.61 -21.08 4.58
N PHE A 120 -3.62 -20.82 3.26
CA PHE A 120 -2.62 -19.93 2.67
C PHE A 120 -2.88 -18.49 3.10
N PRO A 121 -1.84 -17.75 3.53
CA PRO A 121 -2.01 -16.38 3.95
C PRO A 121 -2.24 -15.49 2.72
N ILE A 122 -3.51 -15.21 2.42
CA ILE A 122 -3.95 -14.41 1.25
C ILE A 122 -3.43 -12.98 1.35
N ALA A 123 -3.33 -12.41 2.56
CA ALA A 123 -2.90 -11.03 2.76
C ALA A 123 -1.47 -10.77 2.24
N PRO A 124 -0.43 -11.54 2.61
CA PRO A 124 0.89 -11.46 1.99
C PRO A 124 0.90 -11.63 0.47
N ALA A 125 0.12 -12.57 -0.07
CA ALA A 125 0.05 -12.81 -1.51
C ALA A 125 -0.52 -11.60 -2.26
N LEU A 126 -1.59 -10.99 -1.75
CA LEU A 126 -2.18 -9.74 -2.28
C LEU A 126 -1.21 -8.58 -2.21
N ILE A 127 -0.51 -8.41 -1.07
CA ILE A 127 0.49 -7.37 -0.91
C ILE A 127 1.61 -7.53 -1.95
N GLY A 128 2.10 -8.76 -2.15
CA GLY A 128 3.10 -9.06 -3.18
C GLY A 128 2.59 -8.77 -4.60
N LEU A 129 1.34 -9.12 -4.90
CA LEU A 129 0.72 -8.86 -6.21
C LEU A 129 0.57 -7.36 -6.50
N ILE A 130 0.21 -6.56 -5.50
CA ILE A 130 0.04 -5.09 -5.65
C ILE A 130 1.39 -4.39 -5.68
N LEU A 131 2.32 -4.78 -4.79
CA LEU A 131 3.63 -4.14 -4.68
C LEU A 131 4.61 -4.58 -5.77
N GLY A 132 4.45 -5.78 -6.33
CA GLY A 132 5.35 -6.32 -7.36
C GLY A 132 5.48 -5.41 -8.59
N PRO A 133 4.38 -5.04 -9.26
CA PRO A 133 4.42 -4.12 -10.39
C PRO A 133 4.98 -2.74 -10.03
N GLN A 134 4.65 -2.23 -8.84
CA GLN A 134 5.20 -0.96 -8.36
C GLN A 134 6.71 -1.05 -8.15
N ALA A 135 7.20 -2.13 -7.55
CA ALA A 135 8.62 -2.37 -7.35
C ALA A 135 9.37 -2.50 -8.68
N GLU A 136 8.82 -3.25 -9.65
CA GLU A 136 9.39 -3.39 -10.99
C GLU A 136 9.46 -2.05 -11.73
N ILE A 137 8.42 -1.22 -11.63
CA ILE A 137 8.41 0.13 -12.22
C ILE A 137 9.52 0.98 -11.61
N GLN A 138 9.69 0.96 -10.29
CA GLN A 138 10.73 1.76 -9.64
C GLN A 138 12.14 1.23 -9.93
N LEU A 139 12.31 -0.09 -10.04
CA LEU A 139 13.57 -0.70 -10.49
C LEU A 139 13.91 -0.25 -11.91
N ARG A 140 12.95 -0.31 -12.84
CA ARG A 140 13.11 0.15 -14.22
C ARG A 140 13.43 1.64 -14.30
N ARG A 141 12.77 2.47 -13.48
CA ARG A 141 13.07 3.90 -13.39
C ARG A 141 14.49 4.15 -12.88
N ALA A 142 14.91 3.43 -11.84
CA ALA A 142 16.27 3.55 -11.31
C ALA A 142 17.32 3.16 -12.35
N LEU A 143 17.11 2.07 -13.09
CA LEU A 143 17.99 1.63 -14.17
C LEU A 143 17.99 2.60 -15.36
N ALA A 144 16.82 3.14 -15.72
CA ALA A 144 16.70 4.12 -16.81
C ALA A 144 17.43 5.44 -16.49
N VAL A 145 17.33 5.93 -15.26
CA VAL A 145 18.08 7.12 -14.79
C VAL A 145 19.58 6.85 -14.76
N SER A 146 19.97 5.59 -14.50
CA SER A 146 21.36 5.15 -14.40
C SER A 146 21.97 4.66 -15.72
N GLN A 147 21.34 4.94 -16.87
CA GLN A 147 21.79 4.47 -18.18
C GLN A 147 22.05 2.96 -18.26
N ASN A 148 21.21 2.17 -17.58
CA ASN A 148 21.26 0.70 -17.56
C ASN A 148 22.48 0.09 -16.84
N ASP A 149 23.12 0.87 -15.97
CA ASP A 149 24.26 0.42 -15.17
C ASP A 149 23.78 -0.25 -13.86
N TRP A 150 23.89 -1.58 -13.78
CA TRP A 150 23.43 -2.39 -12.64
C TRP A 150 24.25 -2.14 -11.37
N SER A 151 25.45 -1.56 -11.53
CA SER A 151 26.34 -1.19 -10.44
C SER A 151 25.73 -0.16 -9.48
N VAL A 152 24.76 0.65 -9.92
CA VAL A 152 24.10 1.67 -9.10
C VAL A 152 23.25 1.07 -7.97
N LEU A 153 22.71 -0.14 -8.16
CA LEU A 153 21.93 -0.85 -7.15
C LEU A 153 22.76 -1.19 -5.89
N VAL A 154 24.07 -1.34 -6.04
CA VAL A 154 25.01 -1.64 -4.94
C VAL A 154 25.99 -0.50 -4.69
N GLY A 155 26.12 0.43 -5.64
CA GLY A 155 27.09 1.53 -5.61
C GLY A 155 26.78 2.61 -4.57
N THR A 156 25.52 2.74 -4.14
CA THR A 156 25.18 3.59 -3.00
C THR A 156 25.14 2.76 -1.71
N PRO A 157 25.86 3.16 -0.65
CA PRO A 157 25.91 2.41 0.61
C PRO A 157 24.51 2.24 1.25
N ILE A 158 23.58 3.14 0.95
CA ILE A 158 22.18 3.07 1.37
C ILE A 158 21.42 1.97 0.62
N ALA A 159 21.62 1.82 -0.69
CA ALA A 159 20.97 0.77 -1.47
C ALA A 159 21.53 -0.61 -1.11
N ALA A 160 22.85 -0.72 -0.93
CA ALA A 160 23.49 -1.98 -0.51
C ALA A 160 23.02 -2.44 0.89
N THR A 161 22.89 -1.52 1.84
CA THR A 161 22.37 -1.85 3.19
C THR A 161 20.89 -2.23 3.15
N LEU A 162 20.05 -1.52 2.39
CA LEU A 162 18.63 -1.86 2.22
C LEU A 162 18.43 -3.21 1.52
N LEU A 163 19.18 -3.49 0.46
CA LEU A 163 19.15 -4.79 -0.24
C LEU A 163 19.66 -5.92 0.67
N GLY A 164 20.69 -5.67 1.46
CA GLY A 164 21.19 -6.63 2.46
C GLY A 164 20.15 -6.94 3.54
N VAL A 165 19.46 -5.93 4.06
CA VAL A 165 18.37 -6.11 5.04
C VAL A 165 17.17 -6.82 4.39
N ALA A 166 16.81 -6.48 3.16
CA ALA A 166 15.73 -7.15 2.43
C ALA A 166 16.05 -8.64 2.20
N ALA A 167 17.28 -8.96 1.79
CA ALA A 167 17.75 -10.33 1.65
C ALA A 167 17.74 -11.07 3.00
N LEU A 168 18.16 -10.41 4.08
CA LEU A 168 18.10 -10.97 5.43
C LEU A 168 16.65 -11.29 5.84
N VAL A 169 15.72 -10.36 5.66
CA VAL A 169 14.30 -10.55 5.99
C VAL A 169 13.63 -11.60 5.10
N LEU A 170 14.10 -11.79 3.87
CA LEU A 170 13.58 -12.84 2.98
C LEU A 170 14.12 -14.23 3.36
N VAL A 171 15.39 -14.33 3.77
CA VAL A 171 16.08 -15.61 4.01
C VAL A 171 15.91 -16.10 5.45
N VAL A 172 15.93 -15.21 6.44
CA VAL A 172 15.88 -15.57 7.87
C VAL A 172 14.58 -16.29 8.27
N PRO A 173 13.36 -15.82 7.97
CA PRO A 173 12.13 -16.50 8.36
C PRO A 173 11.97 -17.92 7.79
N PRO A 174 12.18 -18.22 6.49
CA PRO A 174 12.09 -19.58 5.99
C PRO A 174 13.19 -20.49 6.56
N LEU A 175 14.39 -19.96 6.80
CA LEU A 175 15.51 -20.74 7.33
C LEU A 175 15.32 -21.08 8.83
N LEU A 176 14.75 -20.16 9.62
CA LEU A 176 14.34 -20.42 10.99
C LEU A 176 13.13 -21.37 11.06
N ALA A 177 12.17 -21.26 10.15
CA ALA A 177 11.03 -22.18 10.05
C ALA A 177 11.48 -23.60 9.68
N TYR A 178 12.46 -23.74 8.79
CA TYR A 178 13.06 -25.02 8.41
C TYR A 178 13.84 -25.65 9.58
N ARG A 179 14.64 -24.86 10.31
CA ARG A 179 15.37 -25.34 11.50
C ARG A 179 14.43 -25.75 12.64
N ARG A 180 13.35 -25.01 12.89
CA ARG A 180 12.33 -25.38 13.90
C ARG A 180 11.60 -26.67 13.57
N ARG A 181 11.27 -26.92 12.30
CA ARG A 181 10.64 -28.18 11.87
C ARG A 181 11.59 -29.38 12.03
N ARG A 182 12.89 -29.18 11.86
CA ARG A 182 13.91 -30.24 12.04
C ARG A 182 14.15 -30.58 13.51
N SER A 183 14.22 -29.58 14.40
CA SER A 183 14.38 -29.81 15.85
C SER A 183 13.15 -30.45 16.51
N ALA A 184 11.94 -30.21 15.99
CA ALA A 184 10.73 -30.89 16.46
C ALA A 184 10.68 -32.38 16.04
N ALA A 185 11.27 -32.73 14.89
CA ALA A 185 11.35 -34.12 14.41
C ALA A 185 12.37 -34.96 15.19
N GLU A 186 13.48 -34.37 15.64
CA GLU A 186 14.50 -35.07 16.46
C GLU A 186 14.03 -35.35 17.90
N GLY A 187 13.20 -34.47 18.48
CA GLY A 187 12.67 -34.67 19.84
C GLY A 187 11.65 -35.81 19.98
N GLN A 188 10.94 -36.16 18.90
CA GLN A 188 9.91 -37.20 18.95
C GLN A 188 10.46 -38.61 18.74
N SER A 189 11.61 -38.78 18.10
CA SER A 189 12.29 -40.09 17.93
C SER A 189 13.00 -40.56 19.21
N ALA A 190 13.42 -39.63 20.08
CA ALA A 190 14.05 -39.95 21.36
C ALA A 190 13.04 -40.42 22.43
N ALA A 191 11.78 -39.99 22.35
CA ALA A 191 10.74 -40.31 23.33
C ALA A 191 10.06 -41.68 23.12
N ILE A 192 10.29 -42.35 21.98
CA ILE A 192 9.68 -43.66 21.66
C ILE A 192 10.65 -44.82 21.96
N THR A 193 11.93 -44.52 22.28
CA THR A 193 13.01 -45.52 22.45
C THR A 193 13.53 -45.61 23.90
N GLY A 194 12.95 -44.88 24.86
CA GLY A 194 13.29 -44.95 26.29
C GLY A 194 12.10 -45.34 27.12
#